data_AF-A0A9D8TKK7-F1
#
_entry.id   AF-A0A9D8TKK7-F1
#
_cell.length_a   1.000
_cell.length_b   1.000
_cell.length_c   1.000
_cell.angle_alpha   90.00
_cell.angle_beta   90.00
_cell.angle_gamma   90.00
#
_symmetry.space_group_name_H-M   'P 1'
#
loop_
_entity.id
_entity.type
_entity.pdbx_description
1 polymer ?
#
loop_
_entity_poly.entity_id
_entity_poly.type
_entity_poly.pdbx_seq_one_letter_code
_entity_poly.pdbx_strand_id
1 'polypeptide(L)'
;MIKEFNTTGSCNPAQHYMVDISRKLAKVEDFILRGKYFTINRARQFGKTTTLKALFRNLSEQYVVISISFEIGDAIFDSVEGFCEGLSFKISEAAGVTSE
;
A
#
# COMPACT_ATOMS: atom_id res chain seq x y z
N MET A 1 27.12 -4.34 -5.47
CA MET A 1 26.29 -5.54 -5.23
C MET A 1 25.64 -5.94 -6.54
N ILE A 2 25.59 -7.24 -6.83
CA ILE A 2 24.88 -7.79 -8.00
C ILE A 2 23.41 -7.95 -7.60
N LYS A 3 22.47 -7.52 -8.45
CA LYS A 3 21.04 -7.70 -8.20
C LYS A 3 20.64 -9.17 -8.32
N GLU A 4 19.63 -9.60 -7.58
CA GLU A 4 19.11 -10.97 -7.61
C GLU A 4 17.59 -11.05 -7.86
N PHE A 5 17.11 -12.24 -8.21
CA PHE A 5 15.67 -12.49 -8.32
C PHE A 5 15.12 -12.87 -6.95
N ASN A 6 14.14 -12.11 -6.47
CA ASN A 6 13.45 -12.39 -5.23
C ASN A 6 12.09 -13.04 -5.49
N THR A 7 11.88 -14.23 -4.91
CA THR A 7 10.64 -15.00 -5.04
C THR A 7 9.79 -14.98 -3.76
N THR A 8 10.27 -14.36 -2.68
CA THR A 8 9.58 -14.34 -1.38
C THR A 8 9.45 -12.92 -0.83
N GLY A 9 8.35 -12.60 -0.12
CA GLY A 9 8.18 -11.26 0.44
C GLY A 9 8.09 -10.13 -0.59
N SER A 10 8.45 -8.90 -0.19
CA SER A 10 8.40 -7.71 -1.06
C SER A 10 9.75 -7.41 -1.72
N CYS A 11 9.73 -7.03 -3.00
CA CYS A 11 10.97 -6.66 -3.70
C CYS A 11 11.51 -5.27 -3.31
N ASN A 12 12.83 -5.17 -3.16
CA ASN A 12 13.57 -3.92 -2.99
C ASN A 12 14.32 -3.57 -4.29
N PRO A 13 14.03 -2.43 -4.95
CA PRO A 13 14.68 -2.05 -6.22
C PRO A 13 16.21 -1.92 -6.17
N ALA A 14 16.78 -1.65 -4.99
CA ALA A 14 18.22 -1.55 -4.79
C ALA A 14 18.92 -2.92 -4.80
N GLN A 15 18.20 -3.98 -4.42
CA GLN A 15 18.75 -5.33 -4.25
C GLN A 15 18.23 -6.32 -5.30
N HIS A 16 17.03 -6.13 -5.82
CA HIS A 16 16.34 -7.11 -6.65
C HIS A 16 16.08 -6.62 -8.07
N TYR A 17 16.01 -7.55 -9.01
CA TYR A 17 15.45 -7.28 -10.34
C TYR A 17 13.96 -6.95 -10.21
N MET A 18 13.57 -5.83 -10.83
CA MET A 18 12.19 -5.34 -10.82
C MET A 18 11.59 -5.50 -12.21
N VAL A 19 10.41 -6.09 -12.28
CA VAL A 19 9.59 -6.04 -13.49
C VAL A 19 8.99 -4.65 -13.61
N ASP A 20 8.99 -4.09 -14.82
CA ASP A 20 8.28 -2.85 -15.10
C ASP A 20 6.76 -3.07 -14.96
N ILE A 21 6.15 -2.32 -14.04
CA ILE A 21 4.72 -2.33 -13.77
C ILE A 21 4.05 -0.98 -14.06
N SER A 22 4.75 -0.03 -14.69
CA SER A 22 4.29 1.34 -14.90
C SER A 22 2.93 1.40 -15.59
N ARG A 23 2.71 0.55 -16.62
CA ARG A 23 1.41 0.45 -17.31
C ARG A 23 0.26 0.02 -16.39
N LYS A 24 0.52 -0.86 -15.41
CA LYS A 24 -0.49 -1.30 -14.44
C LYS A 24 -0.80 -0.18 -13.44
N LEU A 25 0.23 0.53 -12.97
CA LEU A 25 0.08 1.65 -12.05
C LEU A 25 -0.75 2.77 -12.68
N ALA A 26 -0.42 3.18 -13.91
CA ALA A 26 -1.16 4.22 -14.64
C ALA A 26 -2.65 3.87 -14.81
N LYS A 27 -2.97 2.59 -15.03
CA LYS A 27 -4.37 2.14 -15.14
C LYS A 27 -5.13 2.25 -13.80
N VAL A 28 -4.46 1.95 -12.70
CA VAL A 28 -5.05 2.07 -11.36
C VAL A 28 -5.19 3.53 -10.97
N GLU A 29 -4.20 4.37 -11.27
CA GLU A 29 -4.25 5.82 -11.06
C GLU A 29 -5.40 6.47 -11.83
N ASP A 30 -5.65 6.07 -13.09
CA ASP A 30 -6.83 6.52 -13.86
C ASP A 30 -8.16 6.15 -13.19
N PHE A 31 -8.26 4.98 -12.55
CA PHE A 31 -9.44 4.63 -11.77
C PHE A 31 -9.61 5.53 -10.54
N ILE A 32 -8.53 5.80 -9.81
CA ILE A 32 -8.53 6.67 -8.64
C ILE A 32 -8.93 8.11 -9.03
N LEU A 33 -8.36 8.65 -10.11
CA LEU A 33 -8.70 9.97 -10.65
C LEU A 33 -10.19 10.10 -10.99
N ARG A 34 -10.83 9.00 -11.39
CA ARG A 34 -12.27 8.96 -11.71
C ARG A 34 -13.15 8.59 -10.52
N GLY A 35 -12.60 8.51 -9.30
CA GLY A 35 -13.33 8.12 -8.09
C GLY A 35 -13.81 6.67 -8.09
N LYS A 36 -13.15 5.78 -8.84
CA LYS A 36 -13.53 4.37 -8.95
C LYS A 36 -12.75 3.49 -7.98
N TYR A 37 -13.40 2.43 -7.51
CA TYR A 37 -12.76 1.36 -6.77
C TYR A 37 -12.07 0.36 -7.70
N PHE A 38 -11.01 -0.28 -7.21
CA PHE A 38 -10.30 -1.36 -7.90
C PHE A 38 -9.91 -2.46 -6.93
N THR A 39 -9.65 -3.66 -7.45
CA THR A 39 -9.22 -4.81 -6.66
C THR A 39 -7.99 -5.47 -7.28
N ILE A 40 -7.09 -5.99 -6.44
CA ILE A 40 -5.94 -6.81 -6.86
C ILE A 40 -6.12 -8.22 -6.31
N ASN A 41 -6.77 -9.09 -7.09
CA ASN A 41 -6.98 -10.48 -6.69
C ASN A 41 -5.89 -11.39 -7.28
N ARG A 42 -4.90 -11.79 -6.46
CA ARG A 42 -3.83 -12.73 -6.82
C ARG A 42 -3.37 -13.54 -5.60
N ALA A 43 -2.83 -14.74 -5.84
CA ALA A 43 -2.29 -15.61 -4.80
C ALA A 43 -1.07 -14.99 -4.06
N ARG A 44 -0.58 -15.66 -3.02
CA ARG A 44 0.60 -15.22 -2.24
C ARG A 44 1.83 -15.07 -3.13
N GLN A 45 2.70 -14.09 -2.84
CA GLN A 45 3.96 -13.83 -3.55
C GLN A 45 3.85 -13.33 -5.00
N PHE A 46 2.67 -12.91 -5.47
CA PHE A 46 2.49 -12.28 -6.79
C PHE A 46 2.81 -10.77 -6.85
N GLY A 47 3.60 -10.25 -5.90
CA GLY A 47 4.00 -8.83 -5.89
C GLY A 47 2.88 -7.84 -5.54
N LYS A 48 1.80 -8.27 -4.89
CA LYS A 48 0.68 -7.39 -4.46
C LYS A 48 1.18 -6.26 -3.57
N THR A 49 1.89 -6.58 -2.49
CA THR A 49 2.46 -5.60 -1.55
C THR A 49 3.46 -4.68 -2.23
N THR A 50 4.29 -5.20 -3.14
CA THR A 50 5.22 -4.38 -3.94
C THR A 50 4.47 -3.39 -4.85
N THR A 51 3.37 -3.82 -5.47
CA THR A 51 2.51 -2.96 -6.30
C THR A 51 1.83 -1.87 -5.45
N LEU A 52 1.27 -2.23 -4.29
CA LEU A 52 0.66 -1.26 -3.37
C LEU A 52 1.67 -0.24 -2.85
N LYS A 53 2.90 -0.65 -2.51
CA LYS A 53 3.98 0.27 -2.12
C LYS A 53 4.36 1.24 -3.25
N ALA A 54 4.34 0.77 -4.50
CA ALA A 54 4.59 1.64 -5.64
C ALA A 54 3.46 2.66 -5.86
N LEU A 55 2.20 2.21 -5.78
CA LEU A 55 1.03 3.11 -5.83
C LEU A 55 1.05 4.15 -4.73
N PHE A 56 1.36 3.73 -3.48
CA PHE A 56 1.47 4.65 -2.35
C PHE A 56 2.42 5.80 -2.68
N ARG A 57 3.64 5.51 -3.11
CA ARG A 57 4.63 6.54 -3.47
C ARG A 57 4.16 7.48 -4.58
N ASN A 58 3.55 6.94 -5.65
CA ASN A 58 3.06 7.75 -6.76
C ASN A 58 1.92 8.68 -6.33
N LEU A 59 1.06 8.22 -5.42
CA LEU A 59 -0.12 8.96 -4.99
C LEU A 59 0.17 9.94 -3.86
N SER A 60 1.21 9.70 -3.03
CA SER A 60 1.55 10.56 -1.89
C SER A 60 1.85 12.01 -2.26
N GLU A 61 2.20 12.31 -3.52
CA GLU A 61 2.41 13.69 -3.97
C GLU A 61 1.10 14.47 -4.15
N GLN A 62 -0.02 13.78 -4.37
CA GLN A 62 -1.31 14.39 -4.73
C GLN A 62 -2.45 14.04 -3.75
N TYR A 63 -2.26 13.00 -2.93
CA TYR A 63 -3.27 12.45 -2.06
C TYR A 63 -2.70 12.14 -0.67
N VAL A 64 -3.55 12.30 0.35
CA VAL A 64 -3.32 11.68 1.66
C VAL A 64 -3.68 10.19 1.53
N VAL A 65 -2.67 9.33 1.54
CA VAL A 65 -2.86 7.89 1.38
C VAL A 65 -2.91 7.22 2.75
N ILE A 66 -4.08 6.71 3.13
CA ILE A 66 -4.27 5.99 4.39
C ILE A 66 -4.03 4.49 4.14
N SER A 67 -2.98 3.92 4.73
CA SER A 67 -2.65 2.50 4.59
C SER A 67 -3.22 1.70 5.75
N ILE A 68 -4.17 0.81 5.47
CA ILE A 68 -4.81 -0.08 6.46
C ILE A 68 -4.69 -1.54 6.00
N SER A 69 -4.38 -2.42 6.93
CA SER A 69 -4.35 -3.87 6.72
C SER A 69 -5.46 -4.51 7.55
N PHE A 70 -6.20 -5.46 6.97
CA PHE A 70 -7.18 -6.30 7.67
C PHE A 70 -6.66 -7.73 7.86
N GLU A 71 -5.35 -7.93 7.73
CA GLU A 71 -4.76 -9.24 8.04
C GLU A 71 -4.93 -9.54 9.54
N ILE A 72 -5.28 -10.79 9.87
CA ILE A 72 -5.72 -11.25 11.20
C ILE A 72 -4.71 -10.85 12.29
N GLY A 73 -5.21 -10.31 13.41
CA GLY A 73 -4.44 -10.05 14.63
C GLY A 73 -4.14 -8.58 14.93
N ASP A 74 -4.76 -7.64 14.22
CA ASP A 74 -4.67 -6.21 14.54
C ASP A 74 -5.76 -5.83 15.55
N ALA A 75 -5.35 -5.33 16.72
CA ALA A 75 -6.24 -4.93 17.82
C ALA A 75 -7.24 -3.83 17.39
N ILE A 76 -6.95 -3.13 16.29
CA ILE A 76 -7.87 -2.18 15.66
C ILE A 76 -9.21 -2.83 15.29
N PHE A 77 -9.30 -4.15 15.14
CA PHE A 77 -10.55 -4.83 14.75
C PHE A 77 -11.28 -5.55 15.88
N ASP A 78 -10.85 -5.38 17.13
CA ASP A 78 -11.44 -6.09 18.29
C ASP A 78 -12.77 -5.47 18.77
N SER A 79 -12.98 -4.17 18.53
CA SER A 79 -14.23 -3.46 18.82
C SER A 79 -14.46 -2.29 17.86
N VAL A 80 -15.68 -1.74 17.87
CA VAL A 80 -16.00 -0.52 17.09
C VAL A 80 -15.17 0.66 17.59
N GLU A 81 -15.04 0.79 18.91
CA GLU A 81 -14.23 1.84 19.54
C GLU A 81 -12.76 1.72 19.14
N GLY A 82 -12.18 0.51 19.21
CA GLY A 82 -10.80 0.25 18.81
C GLY A 82 -10.57 0.54 17.32
N PHE A 83 -11.55 0.24 16.47
CA PHE A 83 -11.50 0.58 15.06
C PHE A 83 -11.50 2.09 14.82
N CYS A 84 -12.38 2.83 15.50
CA CYS A 84 -12.46 4.28 15.39
C CYS A 84 -11.16 4.96 15.85
N GLU A 85 -10.59 4.54 16.98
CA GLU A 85 -9.32 5.04 17.49
C GLU A 85 -8.16 4.73 16.54
N GLY A 86 -8.05 3.47 16.11
CA GLY A 86 -7.03 3.03 15.18
C GLY A 86 -7.10 3.74 13.83
N LEU A 87 -8.30 3.90 13.27
CA LEU A 87 -8.52 4.63 12.03
C LEU A 87 -8.16 6.11 12.19
N SER A 88 -8.57 6.75 13.30
CA SER A 88 -8.25 8.15 13.59
C SER A 88 -6.73 8.35 13.69
N PHE A 89 -6.02 7.43 14.36
CA PHE A 89 -4.57 7.42 14.41
C PHE A 89 -3.95 7.30 13.01
N LYS A 90 -4.43 6.38 12.18
CA LYS A 90 -3.94 6.19 10.81
C LYS A 90 -4.17 7.40 9.91
N ILE A 91 -5.31 8.09 10.06
CA ILE A 91 -5.59 9.34 9.35
C ILE A 91 -4.60 10.42 9.79
N SER A 92 -4.37 10.55 11.10
CA SER A 92 -3.48 11.57 11.67
C SER A 92 -2.03 11.35 11.25
N GLU A 93 -1.57 10.09 11.26
CA GLU A 93 -0.26 9.65 10.75
C GLU A 93 -0.11 10.01 9.27
N ALA A 94 -1.09 9.67 8.43
CA ALA A 94 -1.03 9.93 6.99
C ALA A 94 -1.10 11.43 6.66
N ALA A 95 -1.78 12.24 7.47
CA ALA A 95 -1.90 13.68 7.31
C ALA A 95 -0.68 14.45 7.86
N GLY A 96 0.27 13.79 8.52
CA GLY A 96 1.43 14.44 9.14
C GLY A 96 1.08 15.29 10.36
N VAL A 97 -0.03 14.98 11.04
CA VAL A 97 -0.57 15.74 12.19
C VAL A 97 -0.09 15.17 13.53
N THR A 98 0.74 14.13 13.53
CA THR A 98 1.30 13.56 14.76
C THR A 98 2.29 14.53 15.40
N SER A 99 1.92 15.08 16.56
CA SER A 99 2.83 15.65 17.55
C SER A 99 3.80 14.57 18.06
N GLU A 100 5.05 14.98 18.31
CA GLU A 100 6.11 14.18 18.97
C GLU A 100 5.62 13.42 20.21
#